data_AF-A0A7U9DDA2-F1
#
_entry.id   AF-A0A7U9DDA2-F1
#
_cell.length_a   1.000
_cell.length_b   1.000
_cell.length_c   1.000
_cell.angle_alpha   90.00
_cell.angle_beta   90.00
_cell.angle_gamma   90.00
#
_symmetry.space_group_name_H-M   'P 1'
#
loop_
_entity.id
_entity.type
_entity.pdbx_description
1 polymer ?
#
loop_
_entity_poly.entity_id
_entity_poly.type
_entity_poly.pdbx_seq_one_letter_code
_entity_poly.pdbx_strand_id
1 'polypeptide(L)'
;MQYHRIPHSSLEVSTLGLGTMTFGEQNSEADAHAQLDYAVAQGINLIDVAEMYPVPPRPETQGLTETYVGNWLAKHGNREKLIIASKVSGPSRNNDKGIRPDQALDRKNIREALHDSLKRLQTDYLDLYQVHWPQRPTNCFGKLGYSWTDSAPAISLLDTLDALAEYQRAGKIRYIGVSNETAFGVMRYLHLADKHDLPRIVTIQNPYSLLNRSFEVGLAEVSQYEGVELLAYSCLGFGTLTGKYLNGAKPAGARNTLFSRFTRYSSEQTQKAVAAYVDIARRHGLDPAQMALAFVRRQPFVASTLLGATTMEQLKTNVESLHLELSEDVLAEIEAVHQVYTYPAP
;
A
#
# COMPACT_ATOMS: atom_id res chain seq x y z
N MET A 1 -12.62 14.58 7.85
CA MET A 1 -11.54 14.06 6.99
C MET A 1 -10.76 15.23 6.40
N GLN A 2 -9.44 15.08 6.23
CA GLN A 2 -8.61 15.98 5.42
C GLN A 2 -8.40 15.37 4.04
N TYR A 3 -8.25 16.21 3.01
CA TYR A 3 -8.05 15.79 1.63
C TYR A 3 -6.80 16.43 1.04
N HIS A 4 -6.18 15.73 0.10
CA HIS A 4 -4.94 16.12 -0.56
C HIS A 4 -5.07 15.94 -2.06
N ARG A 5 -4.70 16.97 -2.83
CA ARG A 5 -4.75 16.94 -4.29
C ARG A 5 -3.42 16.45 -4.84
N ILE A 6 -3.43 15.27 -5.46
CA ILE A 6 -2.22 14.68 -6.05
C ILE A 6 -1.81 15.51 -7.29
N PRO A 7 -0.54 15.92 -7.41
CA PRO A 7 -0.04 16.70 -8.54
C PRO A 7 -0.34 16.05 -9.91
N HIS A 8 -0.50 16.89 -10.94
CA HIS A 8 -0.76 16.46 -12.32
C HIS A 8 -1.99 15.56 -12.51
N SER A 9 -2.93 15.62 -11.56
CA SER A 9 -4.15 14.81 -11.58
C SER A 9 -5.36 15.63 -11.13
N SER A 10 -6.53 15.04 -11.23
CA SER A 10 -7.77 15.47 -10.58
C SER A 10 -8.09 14.65 -9.33
N LEU A 11 -7.17 13.80 -8.88
CA LEU A 11 -7.37 12.99 -7.68
C LEU A 11 -7.20 13.88 -6.45
N GLU A 12 -8.28 13.97 -5.68
CA GLU A 12 -8.28 14.55 -4.35
C GLU A 12 -8.57 13.42 -3.35
N VAL A 13 -7.50 12.85 -2.79
CA VAL A 13 -7.57 11.67 -1.92
C VAL A 13 -7.78 12.10 -0.48
N SER A 14 -8.56 11.33 0.27
CA SER A 14 -8.57 11.43 1.73
C SER A 14 -7.19 11.06 2.28
N THR A 15 -6.69 11.86 3.24
CA THR A 15 -5.36 11.66 3.86
C THR A 15 -5.22 10.28 4.52
N LEU A 16 -6.34 9.66 4.90
CA LEU A 16 -6.41 8.24 5.28
C LEU A 16 -7.20 7.49 4.20
N GLY A 17 -6.65 6.38 3.70
CA GLY A 17 -7.32 5.45 2.78
C GLY A 17 -7.60 4.11 3.47
N LEU A 18 -8.51 3.31 2.92
CA LEU A 18 -8.81 1.97 3.42
C LEU A 18 -8.13 0.89 2.55
N GLY A 19 -7.14 0.21 3.12
CA GLY A 19 -6.57 -1.01 2.55
C GLY A 19 -7.39 -2.24 2.96
N THR A 20 -7.48 -3.22 2.05
CA THR A 20 -8.51 -4.28 2.13
C THR A 20 -7.95 -5.70 2.12
N MET A 21 -6.64 -5.89 2.20
CA MET A 21 -6.00 -7.19 1.93
C MET A 21 -6.36 -8.34 2.88
N THR A 22 -7.14 -8.11 3.95
CA THR A 22 -7.66 -9.16 4.85
C THR A 22 -9.08 -9.61 4.51
N PHE A 23 -9.78 -8.93 3.60
CA PHE A 23 -11.16 -9.19 3.23
C PHE A 23 -11.26 -10.44 2.36
N GLY A 24 -11.86 -11.52 2.89
CA GLY A 24 -11.87 -12.85 2.28
C GLY A 24 -10.90 -13.84 2.92
N GLU A 25 -10.15 -13.42 3.95
CA GLU A 25 -9.30 -14.30 4.76
C GLU A 25 -9.60 -14.14 6.26
N GLN A 26 -9.00 -13.15 6.93
CA GLN A 26 -9.27 -12.88 8.34
C GLN A 26 -10.63 -12.21 8.55
N ASN A 27 -11.15 -11.54 7.53
CA ASN A 27 -12.41 -10.83 7.55
C ASN A 27 -13.41 -11.46 6.60
N SER A 28 -14.63 -11.64 7.10
CA SER A 28 -15.79 -12.03 6.29
C SER A 28 -16.23 -10.90 5.35
N GLU A 29 -17.14 -11.19 4.43
CA GLU A 29 -17.74 -10.15 3.58
C GLU A 29 -18.53 -9.13 4.42
N ALA A 30 -19.22 -9.57 5.49
CA ALA A 30 -19.93 -8.67 6.39
C ALA A 30 -18.97 -7.71 7.12
N ASP A 31 -17.81 -8.21 7.56
CA ASP A 31 -16.76 -7.34 8.16
C ASP A 31 -16.23 -6.35 7.14
N ALA A 32 -16.03 -6.78 5.89
CA ALA A 32 -15.57 -5.92 4.81
C ALA A 32 -16.58 -4.78 4.55
N HIS A 33 -17.87 -5.11 4.46
CA HIS A 33 -18.94 -4.12 4.22
C HIS A 33 -19.06 -3.14 5.39
N ALA A 34 -18.99 -3.64 6.63
CA ALA A 34 -19.01 -2.77 7.82
C ALA A 34 -17.81 -1.80 7.87
N GLN A 35 -16.62 -2.24 7.48
CA GLN A 35 -15.45 -1.37 7.40
C GLN A 35 -15.56 -0.33 6.27
N LEU A 36 -16.06 -0.73 5.10
CA LEU A 36 -16.31 0.17 3.96
C LEU A 36 -17.33 1.25 4.32
N ASP A 37 -18.47 0.85 4.89
CA ASP A 37 -19.53 1.76 5.34
C ASP A 37 -18.99 2.80 6.33
N TYR A 38 -18.26 2.34 7.34
CA TYR A 38 -17.69 3.24 8.34
C TYR A 38 -16.64 4.17 7.74
N ALA A 39 -15.70 3.65 6.93
CA ALA A 39 -14.66 4.47 6.31
C ALA A 39 -15.27 5.60 5.48
N VAL A 40 -16.24 5.28 4.61
CA VAL A 40 -16.93 6.27 3.77
C VAL A 40 -17.74 7.25 4.63
N ALA A 41 -18.39 6.80 5.69
CA ALA A 41 -19.09 7.67 6.64
C ALA A 41 -18.14 8.65 7.37
N GLN A 42 -16.86 8.28 7.56
CA GLN A 42 -15.82 9.17 8.10
C GLN A 42 -15.18 10.07 7.04
N GLY A 43 -15.62 9.99 5.77
CA GLY A 43 -15.13 10.78 4.64
C GLY A 43 -13.92 10.17 3.92
N ILE A 44 -13.56 8.92 4.18
CA ILE A 44 -12.54 8.24 3.38
C ILE A 44 -13.11 7.97 1.98
N ASN A 45 -12.37 8.39 0.94
CA ASN A 45 -12.75 8.15 -0.45
C ASN A 45 -11.80 7.21 -1.20
N LEU A 46 -10.58 6.98 -0.68
CA LEU A 46 -9.60 6.07 -1.27
C LEU A 46 -9.76 4.65 -0.72
N ILE A 47 -10.09 3.70 -1.60
CA ILE A 47 -10.18 2.26 -1.28
C ILE A 47 -9.15 1.52 -2.14
N ASP A 48 -8.24 0.82 -1.47
CA ASP A 48 -7.15 0.08 -2.11
C ASP A 48 -7.40 -1.44 -2.05
N VAL A 49 -7.44 -2.06 -3.23
CA VAL A 49 -7.60 -3.51 -3.47
C VAL A 49 -6.47 -4.02 -4.36
N ALA A 50 -6.45 -5.31 -4.68
CA ALA A 50 -5.59 -5.89 -5.71
C ALA A 50 -6.18 -7.21 -6.20
N GLU A 51 -5.87 -7.61 -7.43
CA GLU A 51 -6.35 -8.90 -7.96
C GLU A 51 -5.91 -10.09 -7.10
N MET A 52 -4.74 -10.01 -6.44
CA MET A 52 -4.19 -11.11 -5.66
C MET A 52 -4.79 -11.22 -4.26
N TYR A 53 -5.51 -10.20 -3.78
CA TYR A 53 -6.02 -10.17 -2.41
C TYR A 53 -7.19 -11.15 -2.23
N PRO A 54 -7.31 -11.77 -1.04
CA PRO A 54 -6.67 -11.43 0.24
C PRO A 54 -5.29 -12.07 0.47
N VAL A 55 -4.66 -11.76 1.61
CA VAL A 55 -3.39 -12.35 2.05
C VAL A 55 -3.52 -13.15 3.37
N PRO A 56 -2.77 -14.25 3.57
CA PRO A 56 -1.79 -14.85 2.63
C PRO A 56 -2.42 -15.35 1.33
N PRO A 57 -1.81 -15.05 0.16
CA PRO A 57 -2.43 -15.34 -1.12
C PRO A 57 -2.42 -16.85 -1.39
N ARG A 58 -3.54 -17.37 -1.91
CA ARG A 58 -3.65 -18.73 -2.47
C ARG A 58 -4.72 -18.76 -3.58
N PRO A 59 -4.65 -19.72 -4.52
CA PRO A 59 -5.61 -19.79 -5.63
C PRO A 59 -7.07 -19.83 -5.19
N GLU A 60 -7.38 -20.46 -4.05
CA GLU A 60 -8.73 -20.68 -3.57
C GLU A 60 -9.42 -19.39 -3.10
N THR A 61 -8.67 -18.37 -2.71
CA THR A 61 -9.22 -17.09 -2.22
C THR A 61 -8.88 -15.90 -3.10
N GLN A 62 -8.03 -16.08 -4.12
CA GLN A 62 -7.62 -15.01 -5.02
C GLN A 62 -8.83 -14.27 -5.59
N GLY A 63 -8.82 -12.94 -5.47
CA GLY A 63 -9.86 -12.07 -5.99
C GLY A 63 -11.07 -11.89 -5.06
N LEU A 64 -11.20 -12.64 -3.95
CA LEU A 64 -12.34 -12.47 -3.03
C LEU A 64 -12.45 -11.04 -2.49
N THR A 65 -11.32 -10.37 -2.23
CA THR A 65 -11.31 -8.97 -1.78
C THR A 65 -12.02 -8.05 -2.78
N GLU A 66 -11.71 -8.17 -4.08
CA GLU A 66 -12.35 -7.37 -5.13
C GLU A 66 -13.82 -7.72 -5.28
N THR A 67 -14.19 -9.00 -5.16
CA THR A 67 -15.60 -9.44 -5.17
C THR A 67 -16.37 -8.83 -4.01
N TYR A 68 -15.82 -8.83 -2.79
CA TYR A 68 -16.49 -8.25 -1.61
C TYR A 68 -16.70 -6.75 -1.76
N VAL A 69 -15.69 -6.03 -2.27
CA VAL A 69 -15.80 -4.59 -2.55
C VAL A 69 -16.78 -4.32 -3.70
N GLY A 70 -16.79 -5.15 -4.75
CA GLY A 70 -17.75 -5.01 -5.86
C GLY A 70 -19.20 -5.23 -5.45
N ASN A 71 -19.45 -6.24 -4.62
CA ASN A 71 -20.76 -6.49 -4.01
C ASN A 71 -21.23 -5.29 -3.17
N TRP A 72 -20.32 -4.67 -2.42
CA TRP A 72 -20.61 -3.46 -1.64
C TRP A 72 -20.91 -2.27 -2.56
N LEU A 73 -20.10 -2.01 -3.58
CA LEU A 73 -20.32 -0.93 -4.55
C LEU A 73 -21.69 -1.05 -5.24
N ALA A 74 -22.07 -2.26 -5.64
CA ALA A 74 -23.35 -2.52 -6.28
C ALA A 74 -24.56 -2.28 -5.36
N LYS A 75 -24.40 -2.51 -4.05
CA LYS A 75 -25.46 -2.28 -3.04
C LYS A 75 -25.60 -0.80 -2.65
N HIS A 76 -24.49 -0.11 -2.46
CA HIS A 76 -24.48 1.24 -1.87
C HIS A 76 -24.47 2.38 -2.91
N GLY A 77 -24.11 2.08 -4.17
CA GLY A 77 -24.03 3.08 -5.24
C GLY A 77 -22.96 4.13 -4.98
N ASN A 78 -23.13 5.35 -5.54
CA ASN A 78 -22.19 6.47 -5.40
C ASN A 78 -20.73 6.14 -5.79
N ARG A 79 -20.53 5.18 -6.69
CA ARG A 79 -19.22 4.73 -7.19
C ARG A 79 -18.34 5.91 -7.63
N GLU A 80 -18.94 6.95 -8.20
CA GLU A 80 -18.27 8.14 -8.72
C GLU A 80 -17.66 9.05 -7.65
N LYS A 81 -18.06 8.92 -6.38
CA LYS A 81 -17.50 9.68 -5.25
C LYS A 81 -16.26 9.01 -4.63
N LEU A 82 -15.94 7.80 -5.07
CA LEU A 82 -14.86 7.00 -4.54
C LEU A 82 -13.71 6.91 -5.53
N ILE A 83 -12.50 6.83 -4.99
CA ILE A 83 -11.28 6.52 -5.72
C ILE A 83 -10.99 5.04 -5.45
N ILE A 84 -11.33 4.19 -6.42
CA ILE A 84 -11.05 2.75 -6.35
C ILE A 84 -9.71 2.48 -7.02
N ALA A 85 -8.74 2.02 -6.22
CA ALA A 85 -7.41 1.66 -6.66
C ALA A 85 -7.23 0.15 -6.66
N SER A 86 -6.93 -0.46 -7.81
CA SER A 86 -6.52 -1.88 -7.90
C SER A 86 -5.13 -2.03 -8.49
N LYS A 87 -4.65 -3.26 -8.58
CA LYS A 87 -3.28 -3.58 -8.98
C LYS A 87 -3.22 -4.80 -9.89
N VAL A 88 -2.33 -4.74 -10.89
CA VAL A 88 -1.85 -5.91 -11.63
C VAL A 88 -0.58 -6.45 -10.98
N SER A 89 -0.56 -7.75 -10.70
CA SER A 89 0.57 -8.44 -10.11
C SER A 89 1.75 -8.48 -11.07
N GLY A 90 2.95 -8.19 -10.57
CA GLY A 90 4.19 -8.47 -11.29
C GLY A 90 4.48 -9.98 -11.37
N PRO A 91 5.68 -10.40 -11.82
CA PRO A 91 6.03 -11.82 -11.91
C PRO A 91 5.90 -12.55 -10.58
N SER A 92 5.46 -13.81 -10.65
CA SER A 92 5.37 -14.69 -9.48
C SER A 92 6.70 -14.72 -8.73
N ARG A 93 6.65 -14.56 -7.41
CA ARG A 93 7.85 -14.50 -6.56
C ARG A 93 8.05 -15.83 -5.84
N ASN A 94 9.28 -16.33 -5.84
CA ASN A 94 9.68 -17.56 -5.17
C ASN A 94 8.78 -18.75 -5.57
N ASN A 95 8.21 -19.44 -4.57
CA ASN A 95 7.35 -20.62 -4.74
C ASN A 95 5.85 -20.27 -4.70
N ASP A 96 5.49 -18.98 -4.81
CA ASP A 96 4.08 -18.59 -4.83
C ASP A 96 3.43 -19.02 -6.15
N LYS A 97 2.24 -19.61 -6.05
CA LYS A 97 1.42 -19.90 -7.23
C LYS A 97 0.97 -18.58 -7.85
N GLY A 98 1.32 -18.35 -9.11
CA GLY A 98 0.85 -17.21 -9.88
C GLY A 98 -0.66 -17.25 -10.14
N ILE A 99 -1.23 -16.12 -10.56
CA ILE A 99 -2.64 -16.03 -11.00
C ILE A 99 -2.76 -16.52 -12.44
N ARG A 100 -1.74 -16.21 -13.26
CA ARG A 100 -1.66 -16.60 -14.67
C ARG A 100 -0.39 -17.43 -14.94
N PRO A 101 -0.41 -18.32 -15.94
CA PRO A 101 0.80 -18.96 -16.45
C PRO A 101 1.80 -17.91 -16.96
N ASP A 102 3.08 -18.09 -16.65
CA ASP A 102 4.18 -17.19 -17.06
C ASP A 102 3.88 -15.71 -16.80
N GLN A 103 3.30 -15.42 -15.63
CA GLN A 103 2.86 -14.09 -15.24
C GLN A 103 3.97 -13.05 -15.41
N ALA A 104 3.68 -12.00 -16.18
CA ALA A 104 4.56 -10.89 -16.46
C ALA A 104 3.74 -9.59 -16.58
N LEU A 105 4.41 -8.43 -16.66
CA LEU A 105 3.77 -7.13 -16.87
C LEU A 105 3.62 -6.78 -18.35
N ASP A 106 3.29 -7.77 -19.18
CA ASP A 106 3.04 -7.58 -20.61
C ASP A 106 1.58 -7.22 -20.90
N ARG A 107 1.31 -6.86 -22.16
CA ARG A 107 -0.03 -6.47 -22.63
C ARG A 107 -1.08 -7.56 -22.38
N LYS A 108 -0.73 -8.84 -22.58
CA LYS A 108 -1.65 -9.97 -22.40
C LYS A 108 -2.09 -10.10 -20.94
N ASN A 109 -1.14 -10.13 -20.01
CA ASN A 109 -1.40 -10.27 -18.60
C ASN A 109 -2.13 -9.06 -18.03
N ILE A 110 -1.74 -7.84 -18.43
CA ILE A 110 -2.41 -6.59 -18.00
C ILE A 110 -3.87 -6.59 -18.47
N ARG A 111 -4.13 -7.00 -19.72
CA ARG A 111 -5.48 -7.12 -20.24
C ARG A 111 -6.33 -8.07 -19.38
N GLU A 112 -5.86 -9.30 -19.19
CA GLU A 112 -6.60 -10.32 -18.44
C GLU A 112 -6.85 -9.88 -17.00
N ALA A 113 -5.82 -9.41 -16.30
CA ALA A 113 -5.90 -8.92 -14.93
C ALA A 113 -6.92 -7.78 -14.77
N LEU A 114 -6.87 -6.78 -15.65
CA LEU A 114 -7.76 -5.61 -15.56
C LEU A 114 -9.22 -5.99 -15.81
N HIS A 115 -9.50 -6.78 -16.85
CA HIS A 115 -10.87 -7.17 -17.17
C HIS A 115 -11.50 -8.00 -16.04
N ASP A 116 -10.74 -8.92 -15.47
CA ASP A 116 -11.20 -9.74 -14.36
C ASP A 116 -11.42 -8.89 -13.08
N SER A 117 -10.55 -7.92 -12.83
CA SER A 117 -10.68 -7.01 -11.69
C SER A 117 -11.92 -6.14 -11.80
N LEU A 118 -12.17 -5.53 -12.97
CA LEU A 118 -13.38 -4.74 -13.23
C LEU A 118 -14.66 -5.58 -13.10
N LYS A 119 -14.64 -6.83 -13.58
CA LYS A 119 -15.74 -7.77 -13.44
C LYS A 119 -16.03 -8.07 -11.96
N ARG A 120 -15.01 -8.33 -11.13
CA ARG A 120 -15.18 -8.57 -9.69
C ARG A 120 -15.65 -7.33 -8.94
N LEU A 121 -15.10 -6.16 -9.28
CA LEU A 121 -15.45 -4.88 -8.68
C LEU A 121 -16.79 -4.31 -9.17
N GLN A 122 -17.42 -4.95 -10.16
CA GLN A 122 -18.70 -4.55 -10.74
C GLN A 122 -18.73 -3.07 -11.15
N THR A 123 -17.66 -2.62 -11.81
CA THR A 123 -17.51 -1.24 -12.29
C THR A 123 -16.79 -1.22 -13.63
N ASP A 124 -17.08 -0.21 -14.46
CA ASP A 124 -16.51 -0.11 -15.81
C ASP A 124 -15.09 0.49 -15.83
N TYR A 125 -14.67 1.13 -14.73
CA TYR A 125 -13.37 1.78 -14.64
C TYR A 125 -12.75 1.71 -13.23
N LEU A 126 -11.43 1.83 -13.18
CA LEU A 126 -10.66 2.13 -11.97
C LEU A 126 -10.18 3.58 -12.00
N ASP A 127 -10.20 4.23 -10.85
CA ASP A 127 -9.65 5.58 -10.73
C ASP A 127 -8.12 5.55 -10.77
N LEU A 128 -7.53 4.52 -10.15
CA LEU A 128 -6.10 4.30 -10.14
C LEU A 128 -5.80 2.82 -10.42
N TYR A 129 -4.95 2.53 -11.40
CA TYR A 129 -4.45 1.18 -11.63
C TYR A 129 -2.94 1.11 -11.44
N GLN A 130 -2.49 0.17 -10.62
CA GLN A 130 -1.12 0.16 -10.15
C GLN A 130 -0.38 -1.09 -10.63
N VAL A 131 0.88 -0.93 -11.01
CA VAL A 131 1.82 -2.05 -11.12
C VAL A 131 2.19 -2.50 -9.70
N HIS A 132 1.76 -3.69 -9.26
CA HIS A 132 1.86 -4.11 -7.86
C HIS A 132 3.31 -4.33 -7.39
N TRP A 133 4.17 -4.83 -8.27
CA TRP A 133 5.62 -4.83 -8.08
C TRP A 133 6.35 -4.93 -9.42
N PRO A 134 7.63 -4.50 -9.50
CA PRO A 134 8.35 -4.45 -10.76
C PRO A 134 8.57 -5.82 -11.42
N GLN A 135 8.64 -5.82 -12.76
CA GLN A 135 9.11 -6.98 -13.55
C GLN A 135 10.56 -7.33 -13.19
N ARG A 136 11.41 -6.30 -13.06
CA ARG A 136 12.84 -6.47 -12.82
C ARG A 136 13.11 -6.85 -11.36
N PRO A 137 14.14 -7.66 -11.08
CA PRO A 137 14.64 -7.82 -9.72
C PRO A 137 15.20 -6.48 -9.21
N THR A 138 14.70 -6.03 -8.06
CA THR A 138 15.14 -4.77 -7.45
C THR A 138 14.96 -4.82 -5.92
N ASN A 139 15.39 -3.77 -5.21
CA ASN A 139 15.33 -3.67 -3.76
C ASN A 139 13.92 -3.33 -3.26
N CYS A 140 13.07 -4.35 -3.21
CA CYS A 140 11.76 -4.31 -2.60
C CYS A 140 11.52 -5.58 -1.75
N PHE A 141 10.50 -5.54 -0.89
CA PHE A 141 10.05 -6.67 -0.08
C PHE A 141 11.16 -7.36 0.74
N GLY A 142 11.73 -6.66 1.71
CA GLY A 142 12.76 -7.21 2.60
C GLY A 142 14.20 -6.97 2.13
N LYS A 143 14.39 -6.31 0.98
CA LYS A 143 15.72 -5.94 0.45
C LYS A 143 15.88 -4.43 0.54
N LEU A 144 16.78 -3.95 1.40
CA LEU A 144 17.07 -2.52 1.55
C LEU A 144 17.88 -1.98 0.37
N GLY A 145 19.07 -2.56 0.16
CA GLY A 145 19.98 -2.19 -0.92
C GLY A 145 19.69 -2.95 -2.21
N TYR A 146 19.95 -2.29 -3.34
CA TYR A 146 19.94 -2.94 -4.65
C TYR A 146 21.12 -3.91 -4.77
N SER A 147 20.88 -5.05 -5.43
CA SER A 147 21.93 -5.99 -5.82
C SER A 147 21.92 -6.11 -7.34
N TRP A 148 23.11 -6.10 -7.94
CA TRP A 148 23.28 -6.22 -9.38
C TRP A 148 22.62 -7.50 -9.92
N THR A 149 22.12 -7.43 -11.15
CA THR A 149 21.50 -8.56 -11.83
C THR A 149 22.17 -8.81 -13.17
N ASP A 150 22.46 -10.07 -13.46
CA ASP A 150 23.07 -10.50 -14.73
C ASP A 150 22.02 -10.76 -15.84
N SER A 151 20.73 -10.54 -15.55
CA SER A 151 19.65 -10.74 -16.50
C SER A 151 18.89 -9.45 -16.78
N ALA A 152 18.70 -9.16 -18.07
CA ALA A 152 17.73 -8.16 -18.49
C ALA A 152 16.31 -8.66 -18.19
N PRO A 153 15.39 -7.80 -17.72
CA PRO A 153 14.00 -8.21 -17.51
C PRO A 153 13.37 -8.57 -18.86
N ALA A 154 12.57 -9.64 -18.88
CA ALA A 154 11.88 -10.11 -20.09
C ALA A 154 10.92 -9.05 -20.68
N ILE A 155 10.36 -8.18 -19.82
CA ILE A 155 9.46 -7.09 -20.19
C ILE A 155 10.05 -5.79 -19.64
N SER A 156 10.18 -4.78 -20.48
CA SER A 156 10.70 -3.47 -20.07
C SER A 156 9.62 -2.60 -19.41
N LEU A 157 10.05 -1.52 -18.77
CA LEU A 157 9.11 -0.51 -18.24
C LEU A 157 8.31 0.16 -19.37
N LEU A 158 8.90 0.30 -20.57
CA LEU A 158 8.21 0.87 -21.73
C LEU A 158 7.11 -0.06 -22.23
N ASP A 159 7.38 -1.37 -22.33
CA ASP A 159 6.36 -2.36 -22.72
C ASP A 159 5.17 -2.34 -21.76
N THR A 160 5.46 -2.25 -20.46
CA THR A 160 4.44 -2.15 -19.41
C THR A 160 3.62 -0.86 -19.54
N LEU A 161 4.29 0.28 -19.73
CA LEU A 161 3.63 1.59 -19.81
C LEU A 161 2.77 1.73 -21.08
N ASP A 162 3.25 1.25 -22.22
CA ASP A 162 2.49 1.21 -23.49
C ASP A 162 1.26 0.31 -23.36
N ALA A 163 1.40 -0.86 -22.72
CA ALA A 163 0.26 -1.73 -22.42
C ALA A 163 -0.80 -1.03 -21.53
N LEU A 164 -0.39 -0.30 -20.50
CA LEU A 164 -1.30 0.46 -19.64
C LEU A 164 -1.97 1.62 -20.40
N ALA A 165 -1.24 2.28 -21.30
CA ALA A 165 -1.76 3.39 -22.09
C ALA A 165 -2.95 3.00 -22.97
N GLU A 166 -2.97 1.78 -23.51
CA GLU A 166 -4.13 1.23 -24.24
C GLU A 166 -5.39 1.27 -23.38
N TYR A 167 -5.31 0.79 -22.15
CA TYR A 167 -6.46 0.69 -21.25
C TYR A 167 -6.85 2.02 -20.62
N GLN A 168 -5.90 2.95 -20.51
CA GLN A 168 -6.19 4.32 -20.13
C GLN A 168 -6.98 5.05 -21.22
N ARG A 169 -6.55 4.92 -22.49
CA ARG A 169 -7.30 5.43 -23.65
C ARG A 169 -8.68 4.80 -23.80
N ALA A 170 -8.81 3.52 -23.45
CA ALA A 170 -10.10 2.82 -23.43
C ALA A 170 -11.03 3.26 -22.27
N GLY A 171 -10.59 4.17 -21.39
CA GLY A 171 -11.39 4.67 -20.26
C GLY A 171 -11.54 3.67 -19.10
N LYS A 172 -10.86 2.52 -19.15
CA LYS A 172 -10.95 1.47 -18.11
C LYS A 172 -10.10 1.79 -16.88
N ILE A 173 -9.09 2.62 -17.05
CA ILE A 173 -8.27 3.15 -15.96
C ILE A 173 -8.11 4.66 -16.17
N ARG A 174 -8.24 5.47 -15.12
CA ARG A 174 -8.10 6.93 -15.23
C ARG A 174 -6.65 7.38 -15.02
N TYR A 175 -6.05 6.92 -13.93
CA TYR A 175 -4.66 7.19 -13.57
C TYR A 175 -3.85 5.91 -13.39
N ILE A 176 -2.54 6.03 -13.55
CA ILE A 176 -1.59 4.94 -13.38
C ILE A 176 -0.67 5.26 -12.19
N GLY A 177 -0.42 4.25 -11.36
CA GLY A 177 0.56 4.30 -10.29
C GLY A 177 1.52 3.11 -10.33
N VAL A 178 2.54 3.16 -9.51
CA VAL A 178 3.46 2.03 -9.30
C VAL A 178 3.49 1.64 -7.83
N SER A 179 3.92 0.42 -7.52
CA SER A 179 4.02 -0.07 -6.15
C SER A 179 5.31 -0.88 -6.01
N ASN A 180 5.91 -0.83 -4.82
CA ASN A 180 7.18 -1.49 -4.53
C ASN A 180 8.30 -1.08 -5.51
N GLU A 181 8.28 0.17 -5.94
CA GLU A 181 9.24 0.74 -6.88
C GLU A 181 10.37 1.50 -6.16
N THR A 182 11.36 1.91 -6.95
CA THR A 182 12.56 2.62 -6.54
C THR A 182 12.63 3.97 -7.25
N ALA A 183 13.50 4.87 -6.77
CA ALA A 183 13.72 6.18 -7.40
C ALA A 183 14.08 6.02 -8.89
N PHE A 184 14.94 5.06 -9.23
CA PHE A 184 15.25 4.74 -10.63
C PHE A 184 14.00 4.39 -11.43
N GLY A 185 13.18 3.46 -10.96
CA GLY A 185 12.00 3.03 -11.71
C GLY A 185 11.01 4.17 -11.92
N VAL A 186 10.71 4.94 -10.87
CA VAL A 186 9.84 6.13 -10.97
C VAL A 186 10.38 7.11 -12.02
N MET A 187 11.64 7.53 -11.92
CA MET A 187 12.23 8.45 -12.89
C MET A 187 12.24 7.90 -14.32
N ARG A 188 12.40 6.58 -14.49
CA ARG A 188 12.30 5.94 -15.81
C ARG A 188 10.88 5.98 -16.37
N TYR A 189 9.84 5.72 -15.57
CA TYR A 189 8.45 5.87 -16.02
C TYR A 189 8.16 7.30 -16.46
N LEU A 190 8.59 8.30 -15.69
CA LEU A 190 8.38 9.71 -16.01
C LEU A 190 9.12 10.11 -17.30
N HIS A 191 10.37 9.70 -17.46
CA HIS A 191 11.13 9.92 -18.68
C HIS A 191 10.48 9.26 -19.91
N LEU A 192 9.99 8.03 -19.77
CA LEU A 192 9.35 7.31 -20.87
C LEU A 192 8.01 7.93 -21.25
N ALA A 193 7.24 8.41 -20.27
CA ALA A 193 6.00 9.16 -20.48
C ALA A 193 6.25 10.40 -21.36
N ASP A 194 7.21 11.24 -20.96
CA ASP A 194 7.60 12.44 -21.71
C ASP A 194 8.11 12.11 -23.12
N LYS A 195 9.07 11.18 -23.21
CA LYS A 195 9.73 10.84 -24.48
C LYS A 195 8.80 10.22 -25.52
N HIS A 196 7.80 9.46 -25.09
CA HIS A 196 6.96 8.65 -25.97
C HIS A 196 5.49 9.10 -25.98
N ASP A 197 5.17 10.25 -25.39
CA ASP A 197 3.79 10.75 -25.23
C ASP A 197 2.87 9.68 -24.61
N LEU A 198 3.39 9.03 -23.56
CA LEU A 198 2.67 8.02 -22.79
C LEU A 198 2.17 8.60 -21.46
N PRO A 199 1.18 7.97 -20.80
CA PRO A 199 0.65 8.47 -19.55
C PRO A 199 1.71 8.63 -18.45
N ARG A 200 1.67 9.77 -17.75
CA ARG A 200 2.51 10.03 -16.57
C ARG A 200 1.95 9.29 -15.35
N ILE A 201 2.79 8.58 -14.62
CA ILE A 201 2.41 7.99 -13.33
C ILE A 201 2.24 9.09 -12.27
N VAL A 202 1.26 8.94 -11.37
CA VAL A 202 0.93 9.99 -10.38
C VAL A 202 1.16 9.59 -8.94
N THR A 203 1.31 8.29 -8.65
CA THR A 203 1.54 7.79 -7.29
C THR A 203 2.54 6.65 -7.26
N ILE A 204 3.20 6.52 -6.12
CA ILE A 204 3.92 5.32 -5.72
C ILE A 204 3.32 4.75 -4.43
N GLN A 205 2.98 3.46 -4.41
CA GLN A 205 2.52 2.76 -3.21
C GLN A 205 3.66 1.92 -2.61
N ASN A 206 4.32 2.47 -1.59
CA ASN A 206 5.51 1.88 -0.96
C ASN A 206 5.34 1.70 0.56
N PRO A 207 6.14 0.80 1.18
CA PRO A 207 6.12 0.62 2.62
C PRO A 207 6.70 1.87 3.27
N TYR A 208 5.99 2.44 4.25
CA TYR A 208 6.53 3.54 5.02
C TYR A 208 5.97 3.52 6.44
N SER A 209 6.87 3.50 7.42
CA SER A 209 6.55 3.46 8.85
C SER A 209 7.79 3.86 9.65
N LEU A 210 7.66 3.98 10.97
CA LEU A 210 8.80 4.10 11.89
C LEU A 210 9.89 3.03 11.69
N LEU A 211 9.54 1.86 11.16
CA LEU A 211 10.44 0.72 10.94
C LEU A 211 11.06 0.67 9.54
N ASN A 212 10.52 1.45 8.60
CA ASN A 212 11.04 1.54 7.23
C ASN A 212 10.80 2.95 6.68
N ARG A 213 11.83 3.76 6.80
CA ARG A 213 11.91 5.14 6.31
C ARG A 213 12.79 5.26 5.07
N SER A 214 13.18 4.14 4.45
CA SER A 214 14.13 4.12 3.33
C SER A 214 13.66 4.88 2.08
N PHE A 215 12.35 5.17 1.98
CA PHE A 215 11.79 6.09 0.98
C PHE A 215 12.48 7.47 0.99
N GLU A 216 12.89 7.94 2.17
CA GLU A 216 13.58 9.23 2.39
C GLU A 216 14.91 9.33 1.63
N VAL A 217 15.57 8.20 1.34
CA VAL A 217 16.91 8.19 0.73
C VAL A 217 16.91 8.64 -0.73
N GLY A 218 15.79 8.48 -1.45
CA GLY A 218 15.76 8.91 -2.86
C GLY A 218 14.39 9.10 -3.48
N LEU A 219 13.32 8.59 -2.88
CA LEU A 219 11.97 8.76 -3.42
C LEU A 219 11.26 10.01 -2.87
N ALA A 220 11.64 10.48 -1.68
CA ALA A 220 11.09 11.71 -1.11
C ALA A 220 11.41 12.94 -1.99
N GLU A 221 12.65 13.06 -2.47
CA GLU A 221 13.04 14.15 -3.38
C GLU A 221 12.32 14.04 -4.72
N VAL A 222 12.19 12.83 -5.28
CA VAL A 222 11.38 12.61 -6.49
C VAL A 222 9.94 13.03 -6.26
N SER A 223 9.35 12.73 -5.10
CA SER A 223 7.98 13.15 -4.76
C SER A 223 7.84 14.67 -4.79
N GLN A 224 8.82 15.39 -4.23
CA GLN A 224 8.82 16.86 -4.18
C GLN A 224 8.91 17.50 -5.57
N TYR A 225 9.85 17.06 -6.41
CA TYR A 225 10.12 17.70 -7.70
C TYR A 225 9.22 17.20 -8.84
N GLU A 226 8.84 15.93 -8.80
CA GLU A 226 8.06 15.31 -9.88
C GLU A 226 6.57 15.15 -9.53
N GLY A 227 6.20 15.29 -8.25
CA GLY A 227 4.83 15.15 -7.80
C GLY A 227 4.29 13.71 -7.81
N VAL A 228 5.18 12.71 -7.85
CA VAL A 228 4.80 11.29 -7.67
C VAL A 228 4.81 10.98 -6.18
N GLU A 229 3.68 11.21 -5.53
CA GLU A 229 3.57 11.14 -4.08
C GLU A 229 3.23 9.73 -3.57
N LEU A 230 3.46 9.53 -2.27
CA LEU A 230 3.37 8.25 -1.59
C LEU A 230 1.95 7.93 -1.13
N LEU A 231 1.46 6.76 -1.54
CA LEU A 231 0.40 6.02 -0.86
C LEU A 231 1.06 5.03 0.12
N ALA A 232 1.17 5.40 1.39
CA ALA A 232 1.96 4.63 2.35
C ALA A 232 1.22 3.37 2.78
N TYR A 233 1.88 2.20 2.72
CA TYR A 233 1.32 0.93 3.17
C TYR A 233 2.07 0.34 4.36
N SER A 234 1.39 -0.54 5.13
CA SER A 234 1.95 -1.22 6.31
C SER A 234 2.54 -0.25 7.35
N CYS A 235 1.88 0.88 7.55
CA CYS A 235 2.30 1.95 8.46
C CYS A 235 2.42 1.50 9.93
N LEU A 236 1.76 0.39 10.29
CA LEU A 236 1.86 -0.25 11.61
C LEU A 236 2.80 -1.47 11.64
N GLY A 237 3.55 -1.74 10.57
CA GLY A 237 4.46 -2.90 10.52
C GLY A 237 3.73 -4.25 10.70
N PHE A 238 2.62 -4.47 9.98
CA PHE A 238 1.69 -5.60 10.23
C PHE A 238 1.04 -5.61 11.62
N GLY A 239 1.07 -4.48 12.33
CA GLY A 239 0.56 -4.35 13.69
C GLY A 239 1.61 -4.58 14.77
N THR A 240 2.89 -4.75 14.43
CA THR A 240 3.97 -4.84 15.42
C THR A 240 4.13 -3.54 16.20
N LEU A 241 3.96 -2.38 15.54
CA LEU A 241 4.05 -1.06 16.18
C LEU A 241 2.96 -0.78 17.22
N THR A 242 1.91 -1.60 17.31
CA THR A 242 0.95 -1.51 18.42
C THR A 242 1.48 -2.14 19.72
N GLY A 243 2.66 -2.78 19.67
CA GLY A 243 3.26 -3.52 20.79
C GLY A 243 2.61 -4.87 21.11
N LYS A 244 1.63 -5.33 20.32
CA LYS A 244 0.82 -6.52 20.65
C LYS A 244 1.58 -7.85 20.67
N TYR A 245 2.79 -7.89 20.10
CA TYR A 245 3.65 -9.07 20.02
C TYR A 245 4.88 -8.98 20.93
N LEU A 246 5.03 -7.92 21.72
CA LEU A 246 6.17 -7.75 22.62
C LEU A 246 6.21 -8.89 23.66
N ASN A 247 7.43 -9.21 24.12
CA ASN A 247 7.67 -10.24 25.13
C ASN A 247 7.15 -11.64 24.74
N GLY A 248 7.12 -11.96 23.45
CA GLY A 248 6.66 -13.25 22.94
C GLY A 248 5.15 -13.43 22.94
N ALA A 249 4.37 -12.35 23.15
CA ALA A 249 2.92 -12.41 23.13
C ALA A 249 2.37 -12.89 21.77
N LYS A 250 1.33 -13.72 21.82
CA LYS A 250 0.62 -14.27 20.65
C LYS A 250 -0.89 -14.01 20.77
N PRO A 251 -1.34 -12.75 20.62
CA PRO A 251 -2.76 -12.41 20.74
C PRO A 251 -3.60 -13.22 19.75
N ALA A 252 -4.68 -13.81 20.22
CA ALA A 252 -5.57 -14.63 19.40
C ALA A 252 -6.15 -13.83 18.22
N GLY A 253 -6.30 -14.46 17.06
CA GLY A 253 -6.82 -13.83 15.84
C GLY A 253 -5.88 -12.81 15.17
N ALA A 254 -4.75 -12.46 15.77
CA ALA A 254 -3.82 -11.50 15.20
C ALA A 254 -3.01 -12.13 14.05
N ARG A 255 -2.61 -11.30 13.06
CA ARG A 255 -1.96 -11.76 11.82
C ARG A 255 -0.77 -12.69 12.05
N ASN A 256 0.24 -12.28 12.82
CA ASN A 256 1.45 -13.08 13.03
C ASN A 256 1.22 -14.26 14.01
N THR A 257 0.09 -14.28 14.73
CA THR A 257 -0.33 -15.44 15.52
C THR A 257 -0.90 -16.52 14.61
N LEU A 258 -1.75 -16.13 13.65
CA LEU A 258 -2.39 -17.05 12.71
C LEU A 258 -1.44 -17.54 11.62
N PHE A 259 -0.55 -16.67 11.15
CA PHE A 259 0.27 -16.93 9.97
C PHE A 259 1.75 -16.65 10.24
N SER A 260 2.58 -17.70 10.18
CA SER A 260 4.04 -17.61 10.39
C SER A 260 4.79 -16.94 9.24
N ARG A 261 4.18 -16.85 8.04
CA ARG A 261 4.80 -16.32 6.82
C ARG A 261 5.10 -14.82 6.87
N PHE A 262 4.38 -14.05 7.68
CA PHE A 262 4.54 -12.58 7.75
C PHE A 262 5.73 -12.18 8.64
N THR A 263 6.94 -12.35 8.13
CA THR A 263 8.19 -12.15 8.90
C THR A 263 8.87 -10.80 8.68
N ARG A 264 8.36 -9.96 7.76
CA ARG A 264 9.00 -8.70 7.35
C ARG A 264 9.38 -7.78 8.52
N TYR A 265 8.55 -7.76 9.57
CA TYR A 265 8.74 -6.90 10.75
C TYR A 265 9.12 -7.69 12.01
N SER A 266 9.76 -8.85 11.84
CA SER A 266 10.03 -9.79 12.94
C SER A 266 11.52 -10.01 13.22
N SER A 267 12.43 -9.30 12.54
CA SER A 267 13.86 -9.38 12.82
C SER A 267 14.19 -8.87 14.23
N GLU A 268 15.32 -9.30 14.80
CA GLU A 268 15.73 -8.89 16.15
C GLU A 268 15.82 -7.37 16.29
N GLN A 269 16.43 -6.69 15.33
CA GLN A 269 16.54 -5.22 15.33
C GLN A 269 15.17 -4.55 15.21
N THR A 270 14.26 -5.12 14.42
CA THR A 270 12.88 -4.61 14.33
C THR A 270 12.15 -4.74 15.65
N GLN A 271 12.30 -5.87 16.36
CA GLN A 271 11.65 -6.05 17.66
C GLN A 271 12.19 -5.08 18.71
N LYS A 272 13.50 -4.81 18.72
CA LYS A 272 14.12 -3.79 19.57
C LYS A 272 13.57 -2.38 19.27
N ALA A 273 13.49 -2.01 17.98
CA ALA A 273 12.92 -0.74 17.56
C ALA A 273 11.45 -0.61 17.95
N VAL A 274 10.63 -1.66 17.75
CA VAL A 274 9.23 -1.69 18.16
C VAL A 274 9.09 -1.47 19.66
N ALA A 275 9.91 -2.12 20.49
CA ALA A 275 9.89 -1.92 21.94
C ALA A 275 10.20 -0.45 22.30
N ALA A 276 11.20 0.15 21.66
CA ALA A 276 11.59 1.55 21.88
C ALA A 276 10.48 2.54 21.47
N TYR A 277 9.87 2.37 20.29
CA TYR A 277 8.77 3.24 19.87
C TYR A 277 7.52 3.08 20.74
N VAL A 278 7.18 1.86 21.16
CA VAL A 278 6.06 1.61 22.06
C VAL A 278 6.32 2.20 23.46
N ASP A 279 7.57 2.18 23.93
CA ASP A 279 7.97 2.84 25.18
C ASP A 279 7.76 4.36 25.12
N ILE A 280 8.20 5.01 24.03
CA ILE A 280 7.96 6.45 23.79
C ILE A 280 6.47 6.75 23.88
N ALA A 281 5.64 6.04 23.09
CA ALA A 281 4.20 6.25 23.08
C ALA A 281 3.61 6.16 24.49
N ARG A 282 3.97 5.12 25.25
CA ARG A 282 3.44 4.90 26.60
C ARG A 282 3.87 5.98 27.60
N ARG A 283 5.13 6.39 27.60
CA ARG A 283 5.63 7.45 28.51
C ARG A 283 4.97 8.79 28.23
N HIS A 284 4.65 9.07 26.97
CA HIS A 284 3.97 10.29 26.53
C HIS A 284 2.44 10.19 26.49
N GLY A 285 1.86 9.09 26.98
CA GLY A 285 0.41 8.91 27.07
C GLY A 285 -0.31 8.75 25.72
N LEU A 286 0.39 8.28 24.69
CA LEU A 286 -0.13 8.07 23.34
C LEU A 286 -0.50 6.60 23.10
N ASP A 287 -1.52 6.38 22.27
CA ASP A 287 -1.75 5.06 21.67
C ASP A 287 -0.60 4.76 20.67
N PRO A 288 0.12 3.62 20.79
CA PRO A 288 1.24 3.33 19.91
C PRO A 288 0.89 3.21 18.41
N ALA A 289 -0.33 2.74 18.10
CA ALA A 289 -0.80 2.68 16.71
C ALA A 289 -1.06 4.09 16.17
N GLN A 290 -1.74 4.94 16.95
CA GLN A 290 -1.99 6.32 16.54
C GLN A 290 -0.68 7.12 16.39
N MET A 291 0.28 6.95 17.30
CA MET A 291 1.59 7.60 17.19
C MET A 291 2.30 7.22 15.88
N ALA A 292 2.31 5.93 15.55
CA ALA A 292 2.91 5.44 14.30
C ALA A 292 2.20 5.99 13.04
N LEU A 293 0.86 6.06 13.04
CA LEU A 293 0.09 6.62 11.93
C LEU A 293 0.28 8.14 11.79
N ALA A 294 0.30 8.87 12.90
CA ALA A 294 0.55 10.32 12.91
C ALA A 294 1.95 10.65 12.40
N PHE A 295 2.96 9.84 12.74
CA PHE A 295 4.31 9.98 12.19
C PHE A 295 4.35 9.81 10.66
N VAL A 296 3.56 8.90 10.10
CA VAL A 296 3.47 8.72 8.63
C VAL A 296 2.72 9.89 7.99
N ARG A 297 1.57 10.27 8.55
CA ARG A 297 0.70 11.31 7.98
C ARG A 297 1.37 12.68 7.91
N ARG A 298 2.25 13.03 8.86
CA ARG A 298 2.92 14.34 8.89
C ARG A 298 3.97 14.54 7.80
N GLN A 299 4.32 13.52 7.03
CA GLN A 299 5.39 13.61 6.03
C GLN A 299 4.88 14.31 4.76
N PRO A 300 5.66 15.26 4.19
CA PRO A 300 5.19 16.07 3.08
C PRO A 300 4.99 15.29 1.77
N PHE A 301 5.65 14.14 1.62
CA PHE A 301 5.54 13.28 0.44
C PHE A 301 4.40 12.25 0.56
N VAL A 302 3.68 12.19 1.68
CA VAL A 302 2.58 11.22 1.89
C VAL A 302 1.25 11.86 1.49
N ALA A 303 0.71 11.45 0.35
CA ALA A 303 -0.62 11.85 -0.09
C ALA A 303 -1.71 11.16 0.72
N SER A 304 -1.54 9.87 1.04
CA SER A 304 -2.51 9.13 1.85
C SER A 304 -1.88 7.92 2.55
N THR A 305 -2.41 7.60 3.74
CA THR A 305 -2.01 6.45 4.57
C THR A 305 -3.03 5.34 4.42
N LEU A 306 -2.64 4.20 3.84
CA LEU A 306 -3.52 3.05 3.65
C LEU A 306 -3.65 2.25 4.94
N LEU A 307 -4.78 2.45 5.63
CA LEU A 307 -5.12 1.78 6.88
C LEU A 307 -5.40 0.29 6.64
N GLY A 308 -5.13 -0.53 7.65
CA GLY A 308 -5.57 -1.92 7.68
C GLY A 308 -6.12 -2.25 9.06
N ALA A 309 -7.26 -2.94 9.09
CA ALA A 309 -7.93 -3.35 10.31
C ALA A 309 -8.62 -4.70 10.11
N THR A 310 -8.67 -5.51 11.18
CA THR A 310 -9.49 -6.74 11.20
C THR A 310 -10.71 -6.60 12.09
N THR A 311 -10.85 -5.51 12.83
CA THR A 311 -12.01 -5.20 13.68
C THR A 311 -12.42 -3.74 13.53
N MET A 312 -13.68 -3.45 13.81
CA MET A 312 -14.20 -2.08 13.81
C MET A 312 -13.52 -1.18 14.84
N GLU A 313 -13.11 -1.73 15.98
CA GLU A 313 -12.37 -0.99 17.01
C GLU A 313 -11.01 -0.51 16.48
N GLN A 314 -10.25 -1.40 15.83
CA GLN A 314 -8.98 -1.02 15.19
C GLN A 314 -9.18 0.05 14.13
N LEU A 315 -10.22 -0.08 13.29
CA LEU A 315 -10.49 0.91 12.25
C LEU A 315 -10.83 2.28 12.86
N LYS A 316 -11.67 2.32 13.90
CA LYS A 316 -12.00 3.55 14.63
C LYS A 316 -10.75 4.21 15.22
N THR A 317 -9.94 3.47 15.99
CA THR A 317 -8.69 3.96 16.56
C THR A 317 -7.74 4.50 15.49
N ASN A 318 -7.62 3.79 14.37
CA ASN A 318 -6.75 4.20 13.27
C ASN A 318 -7.25 5.48 12.58
N VAL A 319 -8.56 5.65 12.39
CA VAL A 319 -9.14 6.87 11.81
C VAL A 319 -8.97 8.07 12.75
N GLU A 320 -9.16 7.86 14.06
CA GLU A 320 -8.99 8.91 15.08
C GLU A 320 -7.54 9.44 15.15
N SER A 321 -6.55 8.68 14.68
CA SER A 321 -5.16 9.15 14.54
C SER A 321 -5.01 10.41 13.68
N LEU A 322 -6.01 10.76 12.88
CA LEU A 322 -6.08 12.01 12.12
C LEU A 322 -5.90 13.24 13.01
N HIS A 323 -6.39 13.18 14.25
CA HIS A 323 -6.41 14.31 15.19
C HIS A 323 -5.17 14.40 16.07
N LEU A 324 -4.28 13.40 16.02
CA LEU A 324 -3.07 13.37 16.83
C LEU A 324 -1.97 14.22 16.18
N GLU A 325 -1.50 15.23 16.90
CA GLU A 325 -0.28 15.97 16.58
C GLU A 325 0.83 15.52 17.54
N LEU A 326 1.98 15.12 16.98
CA LEU A 326 3.13 14.67 17.77
C LEU A 326 3.89 15.89 18.30
N SER A 327 4.15 15.92 19.60
CA SER A 327 4.96 16.98 20.23
C SER A 327 6.41 16.94 19.75
N GLU A 328 7.12 18.06 19.90
CA GLU A 328 8.54 18.15 19.57
C GLU A 328 9.38 17.13 20.34
N ASP A 329 9.08 16.90 21.62
CA ASP A 329 9.75 15.89 22.46
C ASP A 329 9.57 14.47 21.90
N VAL A 330 8.34 14.09 21.53
CA VAL A 330 8.06 12.78 20.94
C VAL A 330 8.79 12.61 19.61
N LEU A 331 8.83 13.65 18.77
CA LEU A 331 9.55 13.62 17.50
C LEU A 331 11.06 13.49 17.71
N ALA A 332 11.64 14.20 18.68
CA ALA A 332 13.06 14.10 19.01
C ALA A 332 13.44 12.69 19.48
N GLU A 333 12.60 12.07 20.33
CA GLU A 333 12.81 10.69 20.77
C GLU A 333 12.65 9.68 19.62
N ILE A 334 11.68 9.88 18.73
CA ILE A 334 11.52 9.05 17.52
C ILE A 334 12.78 9.11 16.65
N GLU A 335 13.34 10.30 16.41
CA GLU A 335 14.57 10.44 15.63
C GLU A 335 15.76 9.77 16.33
N ALA A 336 15.88 9.91 17.65
CA ALA A 336 16.94 9.25 18.42
C ALA A 336 16.87 7.71 18.30
N VAL A 337 15.67 7.13 18.35
CA VAL A 337 15.48 5.68 18.12
C VAL A 337 15.84 5.30 16.68
N HIS A 338 15.47 6.12 15.69
CA HIS A 338 15.78 5.84 14.29
C HIS A 338 17.29 5.89 13.98
N GLN A 339 18.06 6.74 14.68
CA GLN A 339 19.53 6.75 14.58
C GLN A 339 20.17 5.43 15.06
N VAL A 340 19.56 4.77 16.06
CA VAL A 340 20.04 3.47 16.56
C VAL A 340 19.55 2.33 15.68
N TYR A 341 18.29 2.38 15.27
CA TYR A 341 17.64 1.35 14.45
C TYR A 341 17.23 1.94 13.10
N THR A 342 18.22 2.19 12.25
CA THR A 342 18.00 2.74 10.92
C THR A 342 17.48 1.67 9.96
N TYR A 343 16.29 1.89 9.40
CA TYR A 343 15.63 1.02 8.42
C TYR A 343 15.61 -0.49 8.75
N PRO A 344 15.19 -0.92 9.96
CA PRO A 344 15.34 -2.31 10.42
C PRO A 344 14.45 -3.33 9.69
N ALA A 345 13.42 -2.87 8.96
CA ALA A 345 12.43 -3.71 8.28
C ALA A 345 12.17 -3.30 6.81
N PRO A 346 13.14 -3.47 5.90
CA PRO A 346 13.04 -3.04 4.50
C PRO A 346 11.92 -3.71 3.69
#